data_AF-A0A349US72-F1
#
_entry.id   AF-A0A349US72-F1
#
_cell.length_a   1.000
_cell.length_b   1.000
_cell.length_c   1.000
_cell.angle_alpha   90.00
_cell.angle_beta   90.00
_cell.angle_gamma   90.00
#
_symmetry.space_group_name_H-M   'P 1'
#
loop_
_entity.id
_entity.type
_entity.pdbx_description
1 polymer ?
#
loop_
_entity_poly.entity_id
_entity_poly.type
_entity_poly.pdbx_seq_one_letter_code
_entity_poly.pdbx_strand_id
1 'polypeptide(L)'
;MALLSLGVGWALAGVWHASWRLSESFGPPWIPAGATLAAMFAWPSRQALAAMASLLGGRHRLRRLAMGLLIVLLTGAGFLCLRDYYYRTDGLPWPDVWTRPGYKLYRVLVLMPLWGAWAMMGVTQFRVPGERTEPAVAAFASGCGPMVTAAGMGLLLAGTIFYLSFLPLWQLAVPAAAIGAGLVGGLLACRVTGGLTRRALLAGNLLAQIALLAAYLAVQDL
;
A
#
# COMPACT_ATOMS: atom_id res chain seq x y z
N MET A 1 4.89 -10.28 10.05
CA MET A 1 4.36 -9.10 9.34
C MET A 1 4.38 -9.29 7.82
N ALA A 2 5.51 -9.64 7.21
CA ALA A 2 5.62 -9.84 5.75
C ALA A 2 4.61 -10.86 5.19
N LEU A 3 4.44 -12.03 5.82
CA LEU A 3 3.46 -13.04 5.40
C LEU A 3 2.00 -12.54 5.46
N LEU A 4 1.68 -11.74 6.47
CA LEU A 4 0.34 -11.17 6.63
C LEU A 4 0.10 -10.08 5.57
N SER A 5 1.08 -9.22 5.32
CA SER A 5 1.02 -8.23 4.23
C SER A 5 0.90 -8.90 2.86
N LEU A 6 1.65 -9.98 2.63
CA LEU A 6 1.55 -10.78 1.42
C LEU A 6 0.13 -11.36 1.28
N GLY A 7 -0.40 -12.00 2.33
CA GLY A 7 -1.75 -12.54 2.35
C GLY A 7 -2.84 -11.47 2.09
N VAL A 8 -2.68 -10.27 2.65
CA VAL A 8 -3.57 -9.13 2.36
C VAL A 8 -3.49 -8.73 0.90
N GLY A 9 -2.29 -8.60 0.34
CA GLY A 9 -2.10 -8.27 -1.08
C GLY A 9 -2.73 -9.30 -2.01
N TRP A 10 -2.56 -10.58 -1.68
CA TRP A 10 -3.19 -11.70 -2.37
C TRP A 10 -4.72 -11.69 -2.26
N ALA A 11 -5.26 -11.37 -1.09
CA ALA A 11 -6.70 -11.23 -0.92
C ALA A 11 -7.27 -10.08 -1.75
N LEU A 12 -6.60 -8.93 -1.81
CA LEU A 12 -7.00 -7.78 -2.64
C LEU A 12 -6.95 -8.13 -4.14
N ALA A 13 -5.89 -8.82 -4.57
CA ALA A 13 -5.79 -9.38 -5.91
C ALA A 13 -6.93 -10.36 -6.24
N GLY A 14 -7.28 -11.25 -5.30
CA GLY A 14 -8.38 -12.19 -5.46
C GLY A 14 -9.74 -11.50 -5.55
N VAL A 15 -9.99 -10.49 -4.71
CA VAL A 15 -11.20 -9.66 -4.77
C VAL A 15 -11.30 -8.95 -6.12
N TRP A 16 -10.20 -8.35 -6.59
CA TRP A 16 -10.14 -7.74 -7.93
C TRP A 16 -10.50 -8.75 -9.02
N HIS A 17 -9.87 -9.94 -9.01
CA HIS A 17 -10.12 -10.98 -10.00
C HIS A 17 -11.59 -11.43 -10.02
N ALA A 18 -12.14 -11.75 -8.85
CA ALA A 18 -13.50 -12.25 -8.73
C ALA A 18 -14.53 -11.20 -9.16
N SER A 19 -14.35 -9.96 -8.71
CA SER A 19 -15.23 -8.84 -9.07
C SER A 19 -15.13 -8.46 -10.54
N TRP A 20 -13.95 -8.61 -11.16
CA TRP A 20 -13.78 -8.42 -12.61
C TRP A 20 -14.58 -9.44 -13.42
N ARG A 21 -14.48 -10.74 -13.09
CA ARG A 21 -15.28 -11.78 -13.78
C ARG A 21 -16.79 -11.54 -13.66
N LEU A 22 -17.24 -11.06 -12.50
CA LEU A 22 -18.64 -10.69 -12.29
C LEU A 22 -19.03 -9.47 -13.14
N SER A 23 -18.15 -8.47 -13.26
CA SER A 23 -18.35 -7.30 -14.10
C SER A 23 -18.42 -7.66 -15.58
N GLU A 24 -17.48 -8.46 -16.10
CA GLU A 24 -17.51 -8.90 -17.51
C GLU A 24 -18.82 -9.58 -17.88
N SER A 25 -19.38 -10.35 -16.94
CA SER A 25 -20.58 -11.12 -17.18
C SER A 25 -21.87 -10.31 -17.00
N PHE A 26 -21.92 -9.36 -16.04
CA PHE A 26 -23.18 -8.80 -15.57
C PHE A 26 -23.14 -7.33 -15.10
N GLY A 27 -22.02 -6.61 -15.18
CA GLY A 27 -21.91 -5.34 -14.47
C GLY A 27 -20.94 -4.29 -15.03
N PRO A 28 -21.09 -3.03 -14.58
CA PRO A 28 -20.27 -1.93 -15.07
C PRO A 28 -18.80 -2.04 -14.65
N PRO A 29 -17.86 -1.53 -15.47
CA PRO A 29 -16.41 -1.75 -15.33
C PRO A 29 -15.77 -1.15 -14.07
N TRP A 30 -16.51 -0.39 -13.27
CA TRP A 30 -16.03 0.19 -12.00
C TRP A 30 -16.18 -0.77 -10.81
N ILE A 31 -16.92 -1.88 -10.95
CA ILE A 31 -17.15 -2.86 -9.87
C ILE A 31 -15.82 -3.34 -9.24
N PRO A 32 -14.77 -3.67 -9.99
CA PRO A 32 -13.55 -4.24 -9.41
C PRO A 32 -12.77 -3.26 -8.55
N ALA A 33 -12.69 -2.01 -9.01
CA ALA A 33 -12.14 -0.90 -8.25
C ALA A 33 -12.93 -0.67 -6.95
N GLY A 34 -14.26 -0.62 -7.05
CA GLY A 34 -15.14 -0.42 -5.88
C GLY A 34 -15.04 -1.56 -4.86
N ALA A 35 -15.06 -2.82 -5.31
CA ALA A 35 -14.97 -3.99 -4.44
C ALA A 35 -13.62 -4.06 -3.72
N THR A 36 -12.52 -3.80 -4.45
CA THR A 36 -11.17 -3.82 -3.89
C THR A 36 -10.95 -2.67 -2.91
N LEU A 37 -11.46 -1.47 -3.23
CA LEU A 37 -11.46 -0.31 -2.34
C LEU A 37 -12.22 -0.60 -1.04
N ALA A 38 -13.41 -1.17 -1.16
CA ALA A 38 -14.23 -1.56 -0.03
C ALA A 38 -13.51 -2.61 0.83
N ALA A 39 -12.94 -3.65 0.23
CA ALA A 39 -12.19 -4.68 0.94
C ALA A 39 -10.98 -4.09 1.69
N MET A 40 -10.21 -3.21 1.04
CA MET A 40 -9.04 -2.55 1.61
C MET A 40 -9.40 -1.70 2.83
N PHE A 41 -10.44 -0.85 2.74
CA PHE A 41 -10.79 0.08 3.81
C PHE A 41 -11.78 -0.48 4.85
N ALA A 42 -12.48 -1.57 4.55
CA ALA A 42 -13.29 -2.29 5.54
C ALA A 42 -12.43 -3.13 6.50
N TRP A 43 -11.30 -3.65 6.02
CA TRP A 43 -10.47 -4.57 6.79
C TRP A 43 -9.04 -4.06 7.03
N PRO A 44 -8.02 -4.37 6.19
CA PRO A 44 -6.62 -4.21 6.58
C PRO A 44 -6.23 -2.74 6.80
N SER A 45 -6.81 -1.82 6.04
CA SER A 45 -6.44 -0.40 6.05
C SER A 45 -7.41 0.48 6.83
N ARG A 46 -8.44 -0.08 7.48
CA ARG A 46 -9.43 0.70 8.25
C ARG A 46 -8.78 1.56 9.33
N GLN A 47 -7.87 0.95 10.10
CA GLN A 47 -7.17 1.63 11.18
C GLN A 47 -6.14 2.63 10.65
N ALA A 48 -5.52 2.32 9.52
CA ALA A 48 -4.56 3.20 8.86
C ALA A 48 -5.23 4.44 8.27
N LEU A 49 -6.41 4.28 7.67
CA LEU A 49 -7.26 5.38 7.21
C LEU A 49 -7.65 6.28 8.37
N ALA A 50 -8.13 5.70 9.47
CA ALA A 50 -8.51 6.47 10.67
C ALA A 50 -7.31 7.22 11.26
N ALA A 51 -6.13 6.60 11.31
CA ALA A 51 -4.90 7.24 11.77
C ALA A 51 -4.51 8.42 10.87
N MET A 52 -4.43 8.21 9.56
CA MET A 52 -4.09 9.26 8.59
C MET A 52 -5.10 10.42 8.64
N ALA A 53 -6.39 10.11 8.62
CA ALA A 53 -7.46 11.09 8.73
C ALA A 53 -7.38 11.89 10.04
N SER A 54 -7.00 11.25 11.15
CA SER A 54 -6.81 11.94 12.44
C SER A 54 -5.62 12.91 12.44
N LEU A 55 -4.54 12.57 11.73
CA LEU A 55 -3.36 13.43 11.61
C LEU A 55 -3.65 14.66 10.75
N LEU A 56 -4.31 14.47 9.60
CA LEU A 56 -4.64 15.56 8.67
C LEU A 56 -5.83 16.42 9.15
N GLY A 57 -6.80 15.79 9.80
CA GLY A 57 -8.02 16.44 10.27
C GLY A 57 -7.93 17.07 11.66
N GLY A 58 -6.89 16.75 12.43
CA GLY A 58 -6.69 17.26 13.79
C GLY A 58 -7.84 16.90 14.74
N ARG A 59 -8.20 17.84 15.64
CA ARG A 59 -9.23 17.61 16.67
C ARG A 59 -10.66 17.65 16.13
N HIS A 60 -10.91 18.36 15.02
CA HIS A 60 -12.26 18.55 14.47
C HIS A 60 -12.80 17.27 13.81
N ARG A 61 -13.99 16.83 14.23
CA ARG A 61 -14.62 15.59 13.72
C ARG A 61 -14.96 15.67 12.23
N LEU A 62 -15.55 16.79 11.79
CA LEU A 62 -15.95 16.98 10.38
C LEU A 62 -14.72 16.96 9.45
N ARG A 63 -13.65 17.66 9.85
CA ARG A 63 -12.39 17.70 9.09
C ARG A 63 -11.74 16.32 8.98
N ARG A 64 -11.77 15.51 10.05
CA ARG A 64 -11.29 14.12 10.01
C ARG A 64 -12.09 13.26 9.03
N LEU A 65 -13.43 13.36 9.05
CA LEU A 65 -14.28 12.65 8.11
C LEU A 65 -14.02 13.09 6.66
N ALA A 66 -13.90 14.40 6.41
CA ALA A 66 -13.60 14.94 5.10
C ALA A 66 -12.23 14.45 4.56
N MET A 67 -11.19 14.43 5.40
CA MET A 67 -9.87 13.90 5.01
C MET A 67 -9.91 12.39 4.76
N GLY A 68 -10.64 11.62 5.59
CA GLY A 68 -10.84 10.19 5.35
C GLY A 68 -11.56 9.92 4.03
N LEU A 69 -12.63 10.66 3.75
CA LEU A 69 -13.35 10.58 2.48
C LEU A 69 -12.45 10.94 1.30
N LEU A 70 -11.67 12.01 1.41
CA LEU A 70 -10.72 12.41 0.36
C LEU A 70 -9.70 11.30 0.06
N ILE A 71 -9.14 10.65 1.09
CA ILE A 71 -8.21 9.53 0.91
C ILE A 71 -8.88 8.36 0.18
N VAL A 72 -10.11 8.01 0.59
CA VAL A 72 -10.89 6.92 -0.05
C VAL A 72 -11.18 7.27 -1.50
N LEU A 73 -11.58 8.51 -1.79
CA LEU A 73 -11.87 8.97 -3.15
C LEU A 73 -10.62 8.98 -4.03
N LEU A 74 -9.49 9.49 -3.54
CA LEU A 74 -8.23 9.49 -4.30
C LEU A 74 -7.71 8.07 -4.57
N THR A 75 -7.80 7.18 -3.58
CA THR A 75 -7.42 5.77 -3.75
C THR A 75 -8.37 5.06 -4.73
N GLY A 76 -9.67 5.34 -4.64
CA GLY A 76 -10.69 4.82 -5.54
C GLY A 76 -10.49 5.30 -6.97
N ALA A 77 -10.19 6.58 -7.17
CA ALA A 77 -9.82 7.14 -8.47
C ALA A 77 -8.57 6.44 -9.03
N GLY A 78 -7.55 6.22 -8.19
CA GLY A 78 -6.37 5.46 -8.57
C GLY A 78 -6.70 4.03 -9.02
N PHE A 79 -7.57 3.33 -8.30
CA PHE A 79 -8.02 1.99 -8.70
C PHE A 79 -8.84 2.01 -9.99
N LEU A 80 -9.67 3.02 -10.25
CA LEU A 80 -10.38 3.16 -11.53
C LEU A 80 -9.43 3.40 -12.71
N CYS A 81 -8.29 4.06 -12.47
CA CYS A 81 -7.26 4.27 -13.47
C CYS A 81 -6.41 3.02 -13.75
N LEU A 82 -6.50 1.97 -12.93
CA LEU A 82 -5.85 0.70 -13.22
C LEU A 82 -6.54 0.03 -14.42
N ARG A 83 -6.08 0.36 -15.64
CA ARG A 83 -6.52 -0.29 -16.88
C ARG A 83 -5.81 -1.62 -17.08
N ASP A 84 -6.58 -2.68 -17.25
CA ASP A 84 -6.07 -3.95 -17.78
C ASP A 84 -6.18 -3.92 -19.31
N TYR A 85 -5.08 -3.62 -20.00
CA TYR A 85 -5.02 -3.61 -21.47
C TYR A 85 -4.94 -5.02 -22.09
N TYR A 86 -4.73 -6.09 -21.30
CA TYR A 86 -4.29 -7.39 -21.81
C TYR A 86 -4.97 -8.62 -21.16
N TYR A 87 -6.26 -8.56 -20.85
CA TYR A 87 -7.00 -9.75 -20.42
C TYR A 87 -7.70 -10.44 -21.60
N ARG A 88 -6.92 -11.09 -22.48
CA ARG A 88 -7.43 -12.27 -23.20
C ARG A 88 -7.23 -13.48 -22.29
N THR A 89 -8.31 -14.23 -22.12
CA THR A 89 -8.48 -15.40 -21.26
C THR A 89 -7.59 -16.57 -21.68
N ASP A 90 -6.30 -16.51 -21.38
CA ASP A 90 -5.48 -17.72 -21.34
C ASP A 90 -5.84 -18.47 -20.05
N GLY A 91 -6.34 -19.70 -20.16
CA GLY A 91 -6.96 -20.50 -19.10
C GLY A 91 -6.08 -20.94 -17.92
N LEU A 92 -5.18 -20.09 -17.43
CA LEU A 92 -4.42 -20.32 -16.20
C LEU A 92 -5.26 -20.03 -14.95
N PRO A 93 -5.03 -20.78 -13.86
CA PRO A 93 -5.64 -20.47 -12.57
C PRO A 93 -5.11 -19.11 -12.06
N TRP A 94 -6.01 -18.32 -11.45
CA TRP A 94 -5.73 -16.95 -11.00
C TRP A 94 -4.49 -16.78 -10.10
N PRO A 95 -4.05 -17.77 -9.28
CA PRO A 95 -2.84 -17.63 -8.49
C PRO A 95 -1.56 -17.64 -9.32
N ASP A 96 -1.59 -17.99 -10.60
CA ASP A 96 -0.37 -17.98 -11.42
C ASP A 96 -0.29 -16.71 -12.29
N VAL A 97 -1.40 -15.97 -12.39
CA VAL A 97 -1.52 -14.77 -13.22
C VAL A 97 -0.53 -13.67 -12.81
N TRP A 98 -0.26 -13.48 -11.52
CA TRP A 98 0.68 -12.44 -11.04
C TRP A 98 2.14 -12.68 -11.50
N THR A 99 2.52 -13.93 -11.79
CA THR A 99 3.88 -14.27 -12.25
C THR A 99 4.14 -13.84 -13.68
N ARG A 100 3.08 -13.61 -14.48
CA ARG A 100 3.21 -13.27 -15.90
C ARG A 100 3.55 -11.79 -16.13
N PRO A 101 4.48 -11.46 -17.05
CA PRO A 101 4.91 -10.09 -17.33
C PRO A 101 3.79 -9.12 -17.73
N GLY A 102 2.70 -9.63 -18.33
CA GLY A 102 1.58 -8.82 -18.83
C GLY A 102 0.59 -8.35 -17.77
N TYR A 103 0.51 -8.99 -16.60
CA TYR A 103 -0.52 -8.71 -15.58
C TYR A 103 0.03 -7.84 -14.45
N LYS A 104 0.43 -6.62 -14.83
CA LYS A 104 1.08 -5.65 -13.96
C LYS A 104 0.18 -5.17 -12.80
N LEU A 105 -1.14 -5.17 -13.01
CA LEU A 105 -2.14 -4.71 -12.03
C LEU A 105 -2.12 -5.52 -10.72
N TYR A 106 -2.15 -6.85 -10.81
CA TYR A 106 -2.15 -7.74 -9.64
C TYR A 106 -0.88 -7.58 -8.79
N ARG A 107 0.24 -7.27 -9.45
CA ARG A 107 1.53 -7.06 -8.77
C ARG A 107 1.49 -5.83 -7.88
N VAL A 108 0.85 -4.73 -8.33
CA VAL A 108 0.69 -3.51 -7.52
C VAL A 108 -0.15 -3.79 -6.27
N LEU A 109 -1.26 -4.51 -6.42
CA LEU A 109 -2.13 -4.88 -5.29
C LEU A 109 -1.40 -5.76 -4.26
N VAL A 110 -0.46 -6.60 -4.70
CA VAL A 110 0.38 -7.41 -3.81
C VAL A 110 1.51 -6.60 -3.17
N LEU A 111 2.14 -5.71 -3.93
CA LEU A 111 3.27 -4.91 -3.49
C LEU A 111 2.88 -3.78 -2.54
N MET A 112 1.69 -3.19 -2.70
CA MET A 112 1.21 -2.09 -1.84
C MET A 112 1.31 -2.46 -0.35
N PRO A 113 0.63 -3.52 0.16
CA PRO A 113 0.70 -3.87 1.58
C PRO A 113 2.12 -4.22 2.07
N LEU A 114 2.96 -4.75 1.19
CA LEU A 114 4.34 -5.10 1.50
C LEU A 114 5.21 -3.84 1.69
N TRP A 115 5.12 -2.88 0.78
CA TRP A 115 5.78 -1.57 0.91
C TRP A 115 5.26 -0.78 2.12
N GLY A 116 3.95 -0.86 2.40
CA GLY A 116 3.37 -0.29 3.62
C GLY A 116 3.94 -0.91 4.90
N ALA A 117 4.08 -2.23 4.94
CA ALA A 117 4.71 -2.95 6.05
C ALA A 117 6.18 -2.55 6.20
N TRP A 118 6.92 -2.47 5.10
CA TRP A 118 8.31 -2.03 5.14
C TRP A 118 8.45 -0.60 5.64
N ALA A 119 7.57 0.33 5.23
CA ALA A 119 7.60 1.71 5.72
C ALA A 119 7.45 1.77 7.25
N MET A 120 6.64 0.89 7.86
CA MET A 120 6.56 0.81 9.32
C MET A 120 7.90 0.42 9.95
N MET A 121 8.60 -0.58 9.40
CA MET A 121 9.94 -0.98 9.88
C MET A 121 11.00 0.09 9.63
N GLY A 122 10.91 0.78 8.49
CA GLY A 122 11.81 1.86 8.10
C GLY A 122 11.75 3.02 9.10
N VAL A 123 10.54 3.45 9.47
CA VAL A 123 10.35 4.56 10.42
C VAL A 123 10.94 4.25 11.79
N THR A 124 10.90 2.99 12.26
CA THR A 124 11.51 2.64 13.56
C THR A 124 13.04 2.76 13.57
N GLN A 125 13.70 2.75 12.42
CA GLN A 125 15.18 2.91 12.36
C GLN A 125 15.63 4.35 12.61
N PHE A 126 14.74 5.32 12.42
CA PHE A 126 15.06 6.75 12.53
C PHE A 126 14.45 7.40 13.79
N ARG A 127 13.63 6.67 14.56
CA ARG A 127 12.98 7.16 15.77
C ARG A 127 13.00 6.11 16.87
N VAL A 128 13.59 6.48 18.00
CA VAL A 128 13.62 5.66 19.21
C VAL A 128 12.26 5.72 19.91
N PRO A 129 11.77 4.61 20.50
CA PRO A 129 10.64 4.63 21.43
C PRO A 129 10.86 5.67 22.55
N GLY A 130 9.92 6.60 22.70
CA GLY A 130 9.86 7.56 23.83
C GLY A 130 8.67 7.29 24.77
N GLU A 131 8.46 8.15 25.76
CA GLU A 131 7.45 8.01 26.82
C GLU A 131 6.01 7.77 26.33
N ARG A 132 5.65 8.28 25.14
CA ARG A 132 4.32 8.13 24.54
C ARG A 132 4.15 6.88 23.67
N THR A 133 5.19 6.05 23.57
CA THR A 133 5.19 4.87 22.70
C THR A 133 4.40 3.75 23.36
N GLU A 134 3.45 3.17 22.64
CA GLU A 134 2.70 2.03 23.17
C GLU A 134 3.62 0.79 23.32
N PRO A 135 3.43 -0.08 24.33
CA PRO A 135 4.29 -1.24 24.56
C PRO A 135 4.41 -2.16 23.34
N ALA A 136 3.31 -2.35 22.61
CA ALA A 136 3.29 -3.14 21.38
C ALA A 136 4.16 -2.52 20.26
N VAL A 137 4.26 -1.19 20.20
CA VAL A 137 5.07 -0.47 19.21
C VAL A 137 6.54 -0.50 19.62
N ALA A 138 6.84 -0.40 20.90
CA ALA A 138 8.19 -0.60 21.42
C ALA A 138 8.71 -2.03 21.15
N ALA A 139 7.88 -3.04 21.41
CA ALA A 139 8.19 -4.44 21.09
C ALA A 139 8.35 -4.69 19.59
N PHE A 140 7.53 -4.02 18.76
CA PHE A 140 7.69 -4.07 17.30
C PHE A 140 9.03 -3.44 16.87
N ALA A 141 9.37 -2.26 17.40
CA ALA A 141 10.61 -1.57 17.08
C ALA A 141 11.85 -2.36 17.51
N SER A 142 11.83 -2.98 18.69
CA SER A 142 12.94 -3.83 19.16
C SER A 142 13.12 -5.10 18.32
N GLY A 143 12.03 -5.65 17.77
CA GLY A 143 12.09 -6.77 16.82
C GLY A 143 12.52 -6.39 15.40
N CYS A 144 12.49 -5.10 15.05
CA CYS A 144 12.86 -4.60 13.72
C CYS A 144 14.27 -4.01 13.75
N GLY A 145 15.30 -4.87 13.68
CA GLY A 145 16.69 -4.43 13.56
C GLY A 145 17.00 -3.78 12.20
N PRO A 146 18.13 -3.05 12.09
CA PRO A 146 18.55 -2.41 10.85
C PRO A 146 18.79 -3.43 9.73
N MET A 147 19.37 -4.58 10.05
CA MET A 147 19.59 -5.67 9.08
C MET A 147 18.28 -6.26 8.57
N VAL A 148 17.29 -6.49 9.43
CA VAL A 148 15.97 -7.01 9.03
C VAL A 148 15.25 -6.01 8.12
N THR A 149 15.32 -4.72 8.47
CA THR A 149 14.72 -3.65 7.68
C THR A 149 15.40 -3.48 6.32
N ALA A 150 16.74 -3.56 6.27
CA ALA A 150 17.51 -3.51 5.03
C ALA A 150 17.27 -4.75 4.16
N ALA A 151 17.27 -5.95 4.73
CA ALA A 151 16.95 -7.19 4.02
C ALA A 151 15.52 -7.16 3.47
N GLY A 152 14.55 -6.67 4.26
CA GLY A 152 13.19 -6.43 3.80
C GLY A 152 13.12 -5.44 2.64
N MET A 153 13.88 -4.33 2.71
CA MET A 153 13.98 -3.37 1.61
C MET A 153 14.57 -4.02 0.36
N GLY A 154 15.66 -4.76 0.51
CA GLY A 154 16.35 -5.44 -0.58
C GLY A 154 15.47 -6.47 -1.27
N LEU A 155 14.72 -7.28 -0.51
CA LEU A 155 13.75 -8.23 -1.05
C LEU A 155 12.60 -7.54 -1.79
N LEU A 156 12.08 -6.43 -1.26
CA LEU A 156 11.01 -5.68 -1.93
C LEU A 156 11.50 -4.91 -3.14
N LEU A 157 12.72 -4.39 -3.12
CA LEU A 157 13.36 -3.79 -4.28
C LEU A 157 13.64 -4.85 -5.33
N ALA A 158 14.25 -5.98 -4.98
CA ALA A 158 14.49 -7.08 -5.90
C ALA A 158 13.18 -7.59 -6.50
N GLY A 159 12.15 -7.76 -5.67
CA GLY A 159 10.78 -8.08 -6.11
C GLY A 159 10.29 -7.02 -7.09
N THR A 160 10.22 -5.75 -6.69
CA THR A 160 9.73 -4.64 -7.52
C THR A 160 10.52 -4.50 -8.82
N ILE A 161 11.85 -4.66 -8.79
CA ILE A 161 12.74 -4.62 -9.96
C ILE A 161 12.48 -5.82 -10.86
N PHE A 162 12.39 -7.03 -10.32
CA PHE A 162 12.00 -8.23 -11.08
C PHE A 162 10.58 -8.09 -11.66
N TYR A 163 9.67 -7.41 -10.95
CA TYR A 163 8.32 -7.13 -11.43
C TYR A 163 8.30 -6.06 -12.52
N LEU A 164 9.28 -5.15 -12.52
CA LEU A 164 9.47 -4.07 -13.49
C LEU A 164 10.59 -4.38 -14.50
N SER A 165 11.16 -5.60 -14.53
CA SER A 165 12.37 -5.91 -15.32
C SER A 165 12.15 -5.88 -16.83
N PHE A 166 10.90 -5.74 -17.27
CA PHE A 166 10.50 -5.52 -18.66
C PHE A 166 10.23 -4.05 -18.98
N LEU A 167 10.61 -3.14 -18.08
CA LEU A 167 10.31 -1.72 -18.17
C LEU A 167 11.57 -0.85 -18.05
N PRO A 168 11.57 0.38 -18.60
CA PRO A 168 12.73 1.25 -18.61
C PRO A 168 13.22 1.65 -17.20
N LEU A 169 14.51 2.00 -17.08
CA LEU A 169 15.16 2.40 -15.82
C LEU A 169 14.46 3.55 -15.07
N TRP A 170 13.76 4.45 -15.76
CA TRP A 170 13.03 5.55 -15.13
C TRP A 170 11.86 5.06 -14.24
N GLN A 171 11.41 3.81 -14.41
CA GLN A 171 10.37 3.19 -13.58
C GLN A 171 10.86 2.79 -12.18
N LEU A 172 12.17 2.86 -11.91
CA LEU A 172 12.72 2.80 -10.55
C LEU A 172 12.21 3.95 -9.65
N ALA A 173 11.62 4.99 -10.24
CA ALA A 173 10.91 6.03 -9.51
C ALA A 173 9.72 5.49 -8.69
N VAL A 174 9.10 4.37 -9.10
CA VAL A 174 7.94 3.77 -8.41
C VAL A 174 8.28 3.31 -6.99
N PRO A 175 9.26 2.40 -6.77
CA PRO A 175 9.67 2.04 -5.42
C PRO A 175 10.29 3.22 -4.66
N ALA A 176 11.01 4.13 -5.34
CA ALA A 176 11.60 5.31 -4.70
C ALA A 176 10.52 6.25 -4.11
N ALA A 177 9.41 6.46 -4.82
CA ALA A 177 8.27 7.23 -4.33
C ALA A 177 7.63 6.59 -3.10
N ALA A 178 7.45 5.25 -3.11
CA ALA A 178 6.92 4.53 -1.96
C ALA A 178 7.84 4.62 -0.73
N ILE A 179 9.15 4.49 -0.93
CA ILE A 179 10.16 4.65 0.11
C ILE A 179 10.12 6.05 0.69
N GLY A 180 10.22 7.07 -0.17
CA GLY A 180 10.26 8.47 0.24
C GLY A 180 9.00 8.89 0.97
N ALA A 181 7.83 8.58 0.40
CA ALA A 181 6.54 8.91 1.00
C ALA A 181 6.30 8.17 2.33
N GLY A 182 6.66 6.89 2.41
CA GLY A 182 6.55 6.10 3.62
C GLY A 182 7.44 6.59 4.75
N LEU A 183 8.72 6.85 4.46
CA LEU A 183 9.69 7.32 5.46
C LEU A 183 9.43 8.77 5.85
N VAL A 184 9.36 9.70 4.89
CA VAL A 184 9.14 11.13 5.20
C VAL A 184 7.77 11.32 5.84
N GLY A 185 6.74 10.68 5.31
CA GLY A 185 5.38 10.71 5.86
C GLY A 185 5.30 10.15 7.27
N GLY A 186 5.92 8.99 7.51
CA GLY A 186 5.98 8.38 8.84
C GLY A 186 6.77 9.22 9.85
N LEU A 187 7.89 9.83 9.43
CA LEU A 187 8.69 10.69 10.30
C LEU A 187 8.00 12.01 10.64
N LEU A 188 7.29 12.60 9.68
CA LEU A 188 6.42 13.75 9.92
C LEU A 188 5.28 13.39 10.86
N ALA A 189 4.64 12.23 10.66
CA ALA A 189 3.60 11.73 11.55
C ALA A 189 4.13 11.53 12.98
N CYS A 190 5.34 10.97 13.14
CA CYS A 190 6.01 10.86 14.44
C CYS A 190 6.24 12.22 15.10
N ARG A 191 6.64 13.25 14.33
CA ARG A 191 6.76 14.62 14.88
C ARG A 191 5.42 15.15 15.38
N VAL A 192 4.35 14.95 14.62
CA VAL A 192 3.00 15.41 14.98
C VAL A 192 2.45 14.67 16.22
N THR A 193 2.71 13.37 16.34
CA THR A 193 2.25 12.58 17.50
C THR A 193 3.16 12.72 18.73
N GLY A 194 4.31 13.37 18.59
CA GLY A 194 5.29 13.53 19.66
C GLY A 194 6.07 12.25 19.98
N GLY A 195 6.29 11.38 18.99
CA GLY A 195 7.05 10.14 19.17
C GLY A 195 6.65 9.03 18.21
N LEU A 196 7.29 7.86 18.38
CA LEU A 196 6.93 6.63 17.69
C LEU A 196 5.61 6.11 18.27
N THR A 197 4.53 6.16 17.49
CA THR A 197 3.20 5.72 17.94
C THR A 197 2.58 4.81 16.89
N ARG A 198 1.61 3.99 17.30
CA ARG A 198 0.85 3.14 16.38
C ARG A 198 0.21 3.97 15.26
N ARG A 199 -0.28 5.17 15.59
CA ARG A 199 -0.90 6.07 14.60
C ARG A 199 0.10 6.56 13.56
N ALA A 200 1.31 6.92 13.97
CA ALA A 200 2.35 7.37 13.04
C ALA A 200 2.80 6.24 12.10
N LEU A 201 2.97 5.03 12.62
CA LEU A 201 3.35 3.86 11.82
C LEU A 201 2.25 3.49 10.81
N LEU A 202 0.99 3.45 11.24
CA LEU A 202 -0.13 3.13 10.34
C LEU A 202 -0.35 4.22 9.28
N ALA A 203 -0.13 5.48 9.61
CA ALA A 203 -0.18 6.56 8.64
C ALA A 203 0.93 6.43 7.58
N GLY A 204 2.18 6.19 8.01
CA GLY A 204 3.30 5.93 7.10
C GLY A 204 3.07 4.72 6.21
N ASN A 205 2.46 3.66 6.74
CA ASN A 205 2.06 2.47 5.99
C ASN A 205 1.10 2.83 4.84
N LEU A 206 0.00 3.52 5.15
CA LEU A 206 -0.98 3.91 4.13
C LEU A 206 -0.41 4.91 3.11
N LEU A 207 0.49 5.81 3.55
CA LEU A 207 1.15 6.77 2.65
C LEU A 207 2.04 6.06 1.64
N ALA A 208 2.81 5.06 2.07
CA ALA A 208 3.62 4.24 1.17
C ALA A 208 2.76 3.48 0.16
N GLN A 209 1.61 2.93 0.59
CA GLN A 209 0.66 2.25 -0.30
C GLN A 209 0.11 3.19 -1.38
N ILE A 210 -0.38 4.37 -0.97
CA ILE A 210 -0.96 5.37 -1.89
C ILE A 210 0.12 5.92 -2.83
N ALA A 211 1.33 6.19 -2.33
CA ALA A 211 2.42 6.67 -3.14
C ALA A 211 2.89 5.63 -4.17
N LEU A 212 2.93 4.35 -3.80
CA LEU A 212 3.22 3.27 -4.74
C LEU A 212 2.17 3.21 -5.86
N LEU A 213 0.89 3.27 -5.50
CA LEU A 213 -0.21 3.28 -6.48
C LEU A 213 -0.11 4.49 -7.41
N ALA A 214 0.07 5.70 -6.86
CA ALA A 214 0.18 6.92 -7.65
C ALA A 214 1.39 6.91 -8.58
N ALA A 215 2.56 6.48 -8.08
CA ALA A 215 3.76 6.38 -8.88
C ALA A 215 3.64 5.31 -9.97
N TYR A 216 3.00 4.18 -9.68
CA TYR A 216 2.70 3.17 -10.68
C TYR A 216 1.80 3.72 -11.79
N LEU A 217 0.73 4.45 -11.44
CA LEU A 217 -0.16 5.05 -12.43
C LEU A 217 0.55 6.09 -13.30
N ALA A 218 1.38 6.95 -12.71
CA ALA A 218 2.17 7.94 -13.45
C ALA A 218 3.14 7.30 -14.46
N VAL A 219 3.53 6.06 -14.20
CA VAL A 219 4.47 5.29 -15.01
C VAL A 219 3.76 4.33 -15.97
N GLN A 220 2.49 4.03 -15.74
CA GLN A 220 1.67 3.17 -16.60
C GLN A 220 1.31 3.86 -17.93
N ASP A 221 1.23 5.19 -17.95
CA ASP A 221 0.82 6.00 -19.11
C ASP A 221 2.00 6.49 -19.98
N LEU A 222 3.24 6.05 -19.68
CA LEU A 222 4.49 6.42 -20.35
C LEU A 222 5.12 5.20 -21.05
#